data_AF-A0A3B8IBS5-F1
#
_entry.id   AF-A0A3B8IBS5-F1
#
_cell.length_a   1.000
_cell.length_b   1.000
_cell.length_c   1.000
_cell.angle_alpha   90.00
_cell.angle_beta   90.00
_cell.angle_gamma   90.00
#
_symmetry.space_group_name_H-M   'P 1'
#
loop_
_entity.id
_entity.type
_entity.pdbx_description
1 polymer ?
#
loop_
_entity_poly.entity_id
_entity_poly.type
_entity_poly.pdbx_seq_one_letter_code
_entity_poly.pdbx_strand_id
1 'polypeptide(L)'
;MAVPEAFESVVDHFFRHEYGRVTSFLSHRFGTTHLEQIEDAVQEALYKAMKAWAYGGLPDSPTAWIVKTAQNNLMDQVRRQQNFEAKHADEWVRMNETVMEAEDLDEELTDDTLRMMFACCHPSIRQDYQVLLTLKILCGLNNREVARALLKKEDTIAKGYTRARQQLREGNIELTVPLGAGLGERLDQVLKVLYLLFNEGYTASEGSDLVRLDLCAEAIRLSELILERP
;
A
#
# COMPACT_ATOMS: atom_id res chain seq x y z
N MET A 1 7.96 26.23 -15.97
CA MET A 1 7.73 26.92 -14.70
C MET A 1 8.09 25.91 -13.62
N ALA A 2 9.13 26.16 -12.83
CA ALA A 2 9.54 25.22 -11.79
C ALA A 2 8.39 25.10 -10.78
N VAL A 3 7.92 23.88 -10.54
CA VAL A 3 6.99 23.60 -9.46
C VAL A 3 7.75 23.84 -8.15
N PRO A 4 7.20 24.59 -7.18
CA PRO A 4 7.89 24.80 -5.91
C PRO A 4 8.17 23.47 -5.21
N GLU A 5 9.37 23.25 -4.66
CA GLU A 5 9.77 22.02 -3.94
C GLU A 5 8.74 21.58 -2.88
N ALA A 6 8.10 22.54 -2.19
CA ALA A 6 7.06 22.27 -1.21
C ALA A 6 5.80 21.60 -1.81
N PHE A 7 5.46 21.90 -3.07
CA PHE A 7 4.35 21.26 -3.77
C PHE A 7 4.72 19.84 -4.20
N GLU A 8 5.96 19.61 -4.63
CA GLU A 8 6.45 18.26 -4.95
C GLU A 8 6.44 17.35 -3.71
N SER A 9 6.85 17.86 -2.54
CA SER A 9 6.81 17.12 -1.27
C SER A 9 5.40 16.74 -0.82
N VAL A 10 4.44 17.67 -0.91
CA VAL A 10 3.03 17.41 -0.54
C VAL A 10 2.39 16.39 -1.48
N VAL A 11 2.72 16.47 -2.77
CA VAL A 11 2.28 15.50 -3.78
C VAL A 11 2.91 14.14 -3.48
N ASP A 12 4.23 14.02 -3.30
CA ASP A 12 4.87 12.72 -3.04
C ASP A 12 4.29 12.06 -1.77
N HIS A 13 4.06 12.83 -0.70
CA HIS A 13 3.40 12.34 0.51
C HIS A 13 2.00 11.81 0.23
N PHE A 14 1.14 12.59 -0.44
CA PHE A 14 -0.21 12.16 -0.79
C PHE A 14 -0.19 10.88 -1.64
N PHE A 15 0.67 10.82 -2.66
CA PHE A 15 0.75 9.68 -3.56
C PHE A 15 1.27 8.40 -2.88
N ARG A 16 2.26 8.52 -1.98
CA ARG A 16 2.74 7.38 -1.17
C ARG A 16 1.66 6.86 -0.22
N HIS A 17 0.98 7.78 0.45
CA HIS A 17 -0.10 7.45 1.39
C HIS A 17 -1.27 6.76 0.67
N GLU A 18 -1.73 7.32 -0.44
CA GLU A 18 -2.81 6.75 -1.24
C GLU A 18 -2.44 5.40 -1.87
N TYR A 19 -1.18 5.22 -2.29
CA TYR A 19 -0.71 3.93 -2.82
C TYR A 19 -0.95 2.80 -1.82
N GLY A 20 -0.52 2.96 -0.57
CA GLY A 20 -0.68 1.94 0.46
C GLY A 20 -2.15 1.66 0.80
N ARG A 21 -2.94 2.72 0.97
CA ARG A 21 -4.37 2.62 1.31
C ARG A 21 -5.18 1.92 0.22
N VAL A 22 -5.05 2.39 -1.02
CA VAL A 22 -5.81 1.83 -2.15
C VAL A 22 -5.35 0.40 -2.46
N THR A 23 -4.04 0.11 -2.38
CA THR A 23 -3.53 -1.26 -2.55
C THR A 23 -4.11 -2.21 -1.50
N SER A 24 -4.20 -1.76 -0.25
CA SER A 24 -4.78 -2.55 0.85
C SER A 24 -6.26 -2.83 0.62
N PHE A 25 -7.03 -1.80 0.29
CA PHE A 25 -8.47 -1.91 0.01
C PHE A 25 -8.77 -2.84 -1.15
N LEU A 26 -8.05 -2.70 -2.26
CA LEU A 26 -8.23 -3.60 -3.40
C LEU A 26 -7.75 -5.03 -3.09
N SER A 27 -6.71 -5.20 -2.25
CA SER A 27 -6.25 -6.53 -1.83
C SER A 27 -7.24 -7.23 -0.90
N HIS A 28 -7.93 -6.48 -0.04
CA HIS A 28 -9.00 -7.03 0.80
C HIS A 28 -10.19 -7.45 -0.06
N ARG A 29 -10.56 -6.61 -1.03
CA ARG A 29 -11.72 -6.81 -1.88
C ARG A 29 -11.50 -7.92 -2.92
N PHE A 30 -10.37 -7.95 -3.61
CA PHE A 30 -10.10 -8.88 -4.71
C PHE A 30 -9.16 -10.04 -4.35
N GLY A 31 -8.57 -10.02 -3.17
CA GLY A 31 -7.69 -11.07 -2.65
C GLY A 31 -6.19 -10.80 -2.87
N THR A 32 -5.38 -11.25 -1.92
CA THR A 32 -3.91 -11.12 -1.93
C THR A 32 -3.23 -11.87 -3.08
N THR A 33 -3.91 -12.85 -3.67
CA THR A 33 -3.43 -13.61 -4.82
C THR A 33 -3.26 -12.73 -6.07
N HIS A 34 -3.94 -11.59 -6.13
CA HIS A 34 -3.91 -10.63 -7.23
C HIS A 34 -3.08 -9.38 -6.92
N LEU A 35 -2.26 -9.41 -5.87
CA LEU A 35 -1.50 -8.25 -5.39
C LEU A 35 -0.69 -7.57 -6.50
N GLU A 36 -0.04 -8.33 -7.38
CA GLU A 36 0.79 -7.73 -8.44
C GLU A 36 -0.05 -6.92 -9.44
N GLN A 37 -1.20 -7.46 -9.87
CA GLN A 37 -2.13 -6.75 -10.74
C GLN A 37 -2.74 -5.52 -10.05
N ILE A 38 -3.01 -5.63 -8.75
CA ILE A 38 -3.51 -4.52 -7.94
C ILE A 38 -2.46 -3.41 -7.88
N GLU A 39 -1.21 -3.72 -7.54
CA GLU A 39 -0.12 -2.74 -7.50
C GLU A 39 0.02 -2.01 -8.84
N ASP A 40 0.01 -2.75 -9.95
CA ASP A 40 0.12 -2.17 -11.30
C ASP A 40 -1.09 -1.26 -11.61
N ALA A 41 -2.29 -1.69 -11.24
CA ALA A 41 -3.52 -0.91 -11.46
C ALA A 41 -3.55 0.39 -10.65
N VAL A 42 -3.07 0.36 -9.40
CA VAL A 42 -2.93 1.54 -8.53
C VAL A 42 -1.85 2.47 -9.06
N GLN A 43 -0.67 1.96 -9.44
CA GLN A 43 0.39 2.77 -10.03
C GLN A 43 -0.07 3.49 -11.30
N GLU A 44 -0.80 2.80 -12.17
CA GLU A 44 -1.38 3.41 -13.37
C GLU A 44 -2.45 4.48 -13.02
N ALA A 45 -3.26 4.26 -11.99
CA ALA A 45 -4.23 5.25 -11.53
C ALA A 45 -3.55 6.51 -10.99
N LEU A 46 -2.51 6.34 -10.18
CA LEU A 46 -1.70 7.45 -9.66
C LEU A 46 -0.98 8.21 -10.80
N TYR A 47 -0.44 7.50 -11.78
CA TYR A 47 0.14 8.11 -12.98
C TYR A 47 -0.87 8.95 -13.77
N LYS A 48 -2.09 8.44 -13.94
CA LYS A 48 -3.19 9.20 -14.58
C LYS A 48 -3.59 10.43 -13.75
N ALA A 49 -3.66 10.31 -12.43
CA ALA A 49 -3.96 11.43 -11.53
C ALA A 49 -2.91 12.55 -11.69
N MET A 50 -1.62 12.21 -11.64
CA MET A 50 -0.54 13.18 -11.83
C MET A 50 -0.69 13.98 -13.14
N LYS A 51 -1.05 13.31 -14.24
CA LYS A 51 -1.27 13.98 -15.54
C LYS A 51 -2.53 14.83 -15.56
N ALA A 52 -3.64 14.29 -15.06
CA ALA A 52 -4.94 14.95 -15.14
C ALA A 52 -5.00 16.18 -14.23
N TRP A 53 -4.50 16.08 -13.00
CA TRP A 53 -4.63 17.12 -11.99
C TRP A 53 -3.62 18.25 -12.18
N ALA A 54 -2.48 17.99 -12.81
CA ALA A 54 -1.49 19.03 -13.13
C ALA A 54 -2.06 20.19 -13.96
N TYR A 55 -3.08 19.92 -14.80
CA TYR A 55 -3.74 20.93 -15.63
C TYR A 55 -5.20 21.15 -15.29
N GLY A 56 -5.91 20.10 -14.86
CA GLY A 56 -7.35 20.13 -14.59
C GLY A 56 -7.74 20.49 -13.15
N GLY A 57 -6.77 20.60 -12.24
CA GLY A 57 -7.03 20.75 -10.80
C GLY A 57 -7.41 19.44 -10.12
N LEU A 58 -7.50 19.46 -8.79
CA LEU A 58 -7.95 18.31 -8.01
C LEU A 58 -9.47 18.12 -8.11
N PRO A 59 -9.96 16.87 -8.19
CA PRO A 59 -11.38 16.58 -8.08
C PRO A 59 -11.87 16.78 -6.64
N ASP A 60 -13.19 16.83 -6.45
CA ASP A 60 -13.82 17.01 -5.12
C ASP A 60 -13.43 15.90 -4.12
N SER A 61 -13.23 14.67 -4.62
CA SER A 61 -12.70 13.55 -3.84
C SER A 61 -11.55 12.86 -4.58
N PRO A 62 -10.28 13.26 -4.32
CA PRO A 62 -9.09 12.69 -4.95
C PRO A 62 -8.92 11.18 -4.68
N THR A 63 -9.10 10.75 -3.44
CA THR A 63 -9.01 9.34 -3.01
C THR A 63 -10.05 8.48 -3.74
N ALA A 64 -11.33 8.88 -3.76
CA ALA A 64 -12.37 8.13 -4.47
C ALA A 64 -12.09 8.05 -5.98
N TRP A 65 -11.52 9.10 -6.57
CA TRP A 65 -11.10 9.09 -7.96
C TRP A 65 -9.99 8.06 -8.22
N ILE A 66 -8.98 7.97 -7.34
CA ILE A 66 -7.88 7.00 -7.45
C ILE A 66 -8.43 5.59 -7.30
N VAL A 67 -9.23 5.31 -6.27
CA VAL A 67 -9.86 3.99 -6.04
C VAL A 67 -10.63 3.56 -7.29
N LYS A 68 -11.53 4.40 -7.79
CA LYS A 68 -12.35 4.10 -8.96
C LYS A 68 -11.50 3.86 -10.21
N THR A 69 -10.46 4.68 -10.42
CA THR A 69 -9.57 4.54 -11.56
C THR A 69 -8.75 3.25 -11.48
N ALA A 70 -8.24 2.90 -10.30
CA ALA A 70 -7.49 1.68 -10.06
C ALA A 70 -8.38 0.43 -10.25
N GLN A 71 -9.61 0.45 -9.75
CA GLN A 71 -10.57 -0.65 -9.98
C GLN A 71 -10.86 -0.85 -11.47
N ASN A 72 -11.10 0.24 -12.22
CA ASN A 72 -11.34 0.14 -13.66
C ASN A 72 -10.11 -0.41 -14.39
N ASN A 73 -8.90 0.05 -14.05
CA ASN A 73 -7.66 -0.48 -14.62
C ASN A 73 -7.52 -1.99 -14.35
N LEU A 74 -7.80 -2.41 -13.11
CA LEU A 74 -7.73 -3.81 -12.70
C LEU A 74 -8.74 -4.68 -13.50
N MET A 75 -9.98 -4.21 -13.62
CA MET A 75 -11.02 -4.88 -14.43
C MET A 75 -10.64 -4.97 -15.91
N ASP A 76 -10.03 -3.92 -16.46
CA ASP A 76 -9.56 -3.92 -17.86
C ASP A 76 -8.42 -4.91 -18.08
N GLN A 77 -7.48 -5.02 -17.13
CA GLN A 77 -6.41 -6.03 -17.17
C GLN A 77 -7.00 -7.45 -17.14
N VAL A 78 -7.92 -7.71 -16.21
CA VAL A 78 -8.59 -9.00 -16.05
C VAL A 78 -9.35 -9.41 -17.32
N ARG A 79 -10.10 -8.48 -17.93
CA ARG A 79 -10.84 -8.72 -19.19
C ARG A 79 -9.92 -9.07 -20.36
N ARG A 80 -8.69 -8.54 -20.38
CA ARG A 80 -7.69 -8.82 -21.44
C ARG A 80 -7.00 -10.16 -21.25
N GLN A 81 -6.91 -10.65 -20.01
CA GLN A 81 -6.37 -11.97 -19.72
C GLN A 81 -7.41 -13.03 -20.12
N GLN A 82 -7.34 -13.53 -21.36
CA GLN A 82 -8.31 -14.45 -22.00
C GLN A 82 -8.65 -15.73 -21.19
N ASN A 83 -7.91 -16.01 -20.11
CA ASN A 83 -8.06 -17.16 -19.22
C ASN A 83 -8.72 -16.82 -17.87
N PHE A 84 -9.21 -15.60 -17.65
CA PHE A 84 -10.00 -15.33 -16.45
C PHE A 84 -11.32 -16.07 -16.58
N GLU A 85 -11.49 -17.13 -15.77
CA GLU A 85 -12.71 -17.92 -15.76
C GLU A 85 -13.91 -16.97 -15.63
N ALA A 86 -14.85 -17.04 -16.57
CA ALA A 86 -15.98 -16.10 -16.66
C ALA A 86 -16.73 -15.91 -15.32
N LYS A 87 -16.70 -16.94 -14.47
CA LYS A 87 -17.28 -16.91 -13.12
C LYS A 87 -16.61 -15.91 -12.16
N HIS A 88 -15.29 -15.78 -12.21
CA HIS A 88 -14.57 -14.79 -11.40
C HIS A 88 -14.79 -13.38 -11.96
N ALA A 89 -14.98 -13.22 -13.28
CA ALA A 89 -15.25 -11.93 -13.91
C ALA A 89 -16.54 -11.31 -13.38
N ASP A 90 -17.61 -12.09 -13.31
CA ASP A 90 -18.91 -11.63 -12.84
C ASP A 90 -18.90 -11.24 -11.35
N GLU A 91 -18.16 -11.99 -10.52
CA GLU A 91 -17.98 -11.67 -9.10
C GLU A 91 -17.24 -10.35 -8.90
N TRP A 92 -16.18 -10.14 -9.67
CA TRP A 92 -15.40 -8.90 -9.62
C TRP A 92 -16.18 -7.69 -10.13
N VAL A 93 -17.00 -7.86 -11.17
CA VAL A 93 -17.90 -6.81 -11.67
C VAL A 93 -18.88 -6.38 -10.58
N ARG A 94 -19.56 -7.33 -9.92
CA ARG A 94 -20.50 -7.01 -8.83
C ARG A 94 -19.80 -6.26 -7.70
N MET A 95 -18.58 -6.68 -7.40
CA MET A 95 -17.77 -6.06 -6.37
C MET A 95 -17.26 -4.66 -6.79
N ASN A 96 -17.11 -4.38 -8.09
CA ASN A 96 -16.80 -3.03 -8.57
C ASN A 96 -18.02 -2.07 -8.58
N GLU A 97 -19.24 -2.61 -8.66
CA GLU A 97 -20.47 -1.79 -8.74
C GLU A 97 -20.95 -1.22 -7.41
N THR A 98 -20.32 -1.62 -6.29
CA THR A 98 -20.66 -1.07 -4.97
C THR A 98 -20.20 0.39 -4.88
N VAL A 99 -21.16 1.30 -4.77
CA VAL A 99 -20.89 2.72 -4.53
C VAL A 99 -20.79 2.95 -3.02
N MET A 100 -19.72 3.59 -2.59
CA MET A 100 -19.52 4.04 -1.21
C MET A 100 -19.54 5.57 -1.16
N GLU A 101 -20.07 6.13 -0.07
CA GLU A 101 -19.90 7.55 0.22
C GLU A 101 -18.44 7.83 0.58
N ALA A 102 -18.00 9.09 0.47
CA ALA A 102 -16.59 9.44 0.65
C ALA A 102 -16.09 9.19 2.08
N GLU A 103 -16.93 9.45 3.09
CA GLU A 103 -16.60 9.22 4.50
C GLU A 103 -16.47 7.72 4.80
N ASP A 104 -17.46 6.92 4.38
CA ASP A 104 -17.43 5.45 4.52
C ASP A 104 -16.20 4.84 3.82
N LEU A 105 -15.84 5.35 2.65
CA LEU A 105 -14.66 4.90 1.91
C LEU A 105 -13.36 5.19 2.69
N ASP A 106 -13.26 6.35 3.32
CA ASP A 106 -12.08 6.75 4.08
C ASP A 106 -11.87 5.85 5.31
N GLU A 107 -12.95 5.52 6.03
CA GLU A 107 -12.93 4.57 7.15
C GLU A 107 -12.55 3.16 6.68
N GLU A 108 -13.15 2.65 5.61
CA GLU A 108 -12.83 1.30 5.09
C GLU A 108 -11.37 1.20 4.60
N LEU A 109 -10.86 2.23 3.91
CA LEU A 109 -9.46 2.30 3.50
C LEU A 109 -8.51 2.27 4.70
N THR A 110 -8.91 2.90 5.80
CA THR A 110 -8.13 2.94 7.04
C THR A 110 -8.09 1.57 7.70
N ASP A 111 -9.24 0.92 7.83
CA ASP A 111 -9.35 -0.44 8.35
C ASP A 111 -8.58 -1.45 7.48
N ASP A 112 -8.68 -1.33 6.15
CA ASP A 112 -7.98 -2.22 5.23
C ASP A 112 -6.47 -2.04 5.27
N THR A 113 -5.98 -0.82 5.50
CA THR A 113 -4.56 -0.55 5.74
C THR A 113 -4.06 -1.33 6.97
N LEU A 114 -4.83 -1.34 8.06
CA LEU A 114 -4.50 -2.08 9.27
C LEU A 114 -4.50 -3.61 9.02
N ARG A 115 -5.54 -4.11 8.34
CA ARG A 115 -5.66 -5.53 7.95
C ARG A 115 -4.47 -5.96 7.10
N MET A 116 -4.09 -5.17 6.10
CA MET A 116 -2.95 -5.47 5.22
C MET A 116 -1.62 -5.46 5.98
N MET A 117 -1.44 -4.57 6.95
CA MET A 117 -0.23 -4.51 7.77
C MET A 117 -0.01 -5.81 8.55
N PHE A 118 -1.06 -6.31 9.20
CA PHE A 118 -1.02 -7.58 9.90
C PHE A 118 -0.94 -8.78 8.95
N ALA A 119 -1.57 -8.73 7.78
CA ALA A 119 -1.43 -9.78 6.76
C ALA A 119 0.01 -9.91 6.26
N CYS A 120 0.69 -8.79 5.99
CA CYS A 120 2.09 -8.77 5.58
C CYS A 120 3.02 -9.34 6.67
N CYS A 121 2.63 -9.21 7.95
CA CYS A 121 3.38 -9.73 9.10
C CYS A 121 2.98 -11.16 9.51
N HIS A 122 2.27 -11.91 8.65
CA HIS A 122 1.83 -13.28 8.97
C HIS A 122 3.01 -14.24 9.16
N PRO A 123 3.02 -15.13 10.19
CA PRO A 123 4.14 -16.03 10.49
C PRO A 123 4.54 -17.04 9.39
N SER A 124 3.63 -17.31 8.43
CA SER A 124 3.94 -18.13 7.25
C SER A 124 4.89 -17.45 6.26
N ILE A 125 5.01 -16.12 6.35
CA ILE A 125 5.97 -15.33 5.57
C ILE A 125 7.27 -15.24 6.39
N ARG A 126 8.42 -15.39 5.75
CA ARG A 126 9.71 -15.18 6.42
C ARG A 126 9.80 -13.78 7.04
N GLN A 127 10.31 -13.68 8.26
CA GLN A 127 10.41 -12.39 8.98
C GLN A 127 11.11 -11.28 8.18
N ASP A 128 12.17 -11.62 7.43
CA ASP A 128 12.87 -10.64 6.62
C ASP A 128 12.08 -10.16 5.39
N TYR A 129 11.08 -10.94 4.97
CA TYR A 129 10.13 -10.58 3.93
C TYR A 129 8.91 -9.86 4.48
N GLN A 130 8.45 -10.16 5.70
CA GLN A 130 7.36 -9.44 6.35
C GLN A 130 7.66 -7.93 6.41
N VAL A 131 8.80 -7.56 7.00
CA VAL A 131 9.21 -6.15 7.11
C VAL A 131 9.39 -5.49 5.74
N LEU A 132 10.04 -6.20 4.81
CA LEU A 132 10.29 -5.70 3.46
C LEU A 132 8.98 -5.43 2.71
N LEU A 133 8.03 -6.36 2.78
CA LEU A 133 6.73 -6.30 2.10
C LEU A 133 5.93 -5.11 2.62
N THR A 134 5.84 -4.94 3.93
CA THR A 134 5.10 -3.85 4.56
C THR A 134 5.69 -2.48 4.23
N LEU A 135 7.02 -2.32 4.30
CA LEU A 135 7.69 -1.06 3.93
C LEU A 135 7.49 -0.70 2.45
N LYS A 136 7.47 -1.70 1.56
CA LYS A 136 7.26 -1.49 0.12
C LYS A 136 5.82 -1.15 -0.24
N ILE A 137 4.84 -1.81 0.38
CA ILE A 137 3.42 -1.70 0.02
C ILE A 137 2.77 -0.55 0.76
N LEU A 138 2.83 -0.56 2.09
CA LEU A 138 2.08 0.40 2.91
C LEU A 138 2.81 1.71 3.07
N CYS A 139 4.14 1.66 3.19
CA CYS A 139 4.93 2.86 3.46
C CYS A 139 5.46 3.52 2.17
N GLY A 140 5.26 2.88 1.01
CA GLY A 140 5.68 3.43 -0.28
C GLY A 140 7.19 3.64 -0.42
N LEU A 141 8.02 2.92 0.35
CA LEU A 141 9.48 3.04 0.23
C LEU A 141 9.96 2.41 -1.08
N ASN A 142 10.99 3.02 -1.66
CA ASN A 142 11.67 2.53 -2.83
C ASN A 142 12.75 1.48 -2.46
N ASN A 143 13.33 0.80 -3.45
CA ASN A 143 14.29 -0.27 -3.20
C ASN A 143 15.55 0.19 -2.46
N ARG A 144 15.99 1.44 -2.65
CA ARG A 144 17.18 1.99 -2.02
C ARG A 144 16.92 2.38 -0.57
N GLU A 145 15.79 3.03 -0.30
CA GLU A 145 15.31 3.32 1.05
C GLU A 145 15.21 2.02 1.88
N VAL A 146 14.52 0.99 1.35
CA VAL A 146 14.41 -0.31 2.03
C VAL A 146 15.77 -1.03 2.15
N ALA A 147 16.64 -0.92 1.14
CA ALA A 147 17.97 -1.53 1.19
C ALA A 147 18.81 -0.97 2.34
N ARG A 148 18.73 0.33 2.59
CA ARG A 148 19.42 0.98 3.71
C ARG A 148 18.77 0.63 5.05
N ALA A 149 17.45 0.71 5.15
CA ALA A 149 16.72 0.33 6.36
C ALA A 149 17.02 -1.11 6.81
N LEU A 150 17.21 -2.03 5.85
CA LEU A 150 17.48 -3.44 6.12
C LEU A 150 18.96 -3.84 6.00
N LEU A 151 19.87 -2.89 5.71
CA LEU A 151 21.31 -3.13 5.49
C LEU A 151 21.59 -4.23 4.44
N LYS A 152 20.86 -4.19 3.32
CA LYS A 152 20.97 -5.12 2.19
C LYS A 152 21.34 -4.38 0.90
N LYS A 153 21.63 -5.11 -0.17
CA LYS A 153 21.81 -4.53 -1.52
C LYS A 153 20.44 -4.30 -2.18
N GLU A 154 20.31 -3.26 -3.00
CA GLU A 154 19.08 -2.97 -3.75
C GLU A 154 18.60 -4.18 -4.57
N ASP A 155 19.51 -4.88 -5.24
CA ASP A 155 19.23 -6.14 -5.96
C ASP A 155 18.63 -7.24 -5.07
N THR A 156 19.03 -7.28 -3.80
CA THR A 156 18.50 -8.23 -2.81
C THR A 156 17.10 -7.83 -2.39
N ILE A 157 16.82 -6.52 -2.29
CA ILE A 157 15.47 -6.02 -2.02
C ILE A 157 14.53 -6.32 -3.17
N ALA A 158 14.92 -6.02 -4.42
CA ALA A 158 14.09 -6.29 -5.59
C ALA A 158 13.70 -7.78 -5.70
N LYS A 159 14.70 -8.68 -5.60
CA LYS A 159 14.47 -10.14 -5.61
C LYS A 159 13.69 -10.62 -4.37
N GLY A 160 13.95 -10.00 -3.22
CA GLY A 160 13.26 -10.28 -1.97
C GLY A 160 11.78 -9.92 -2.06
N TYR A 161 11.44 -8.79 -2.66
CA TYR A 161 10.08 -8.33 -2.84
C TYR A 161 9.25 -9.30 -3.69
N THR A 162 9.78 -9.74 -4.83
CA THR A 162 9.11 -10.74 -5.67
C THR A 162 8.80 -12.02 -4.88
N ARG A 163 9.74 -12.50 -4.06
CA ARG A 163 9.55 -13.70 -3.23
C ARG A 163 8.59 -13.46 -2.06
N ALA A 164 8.60 -12.28 -1.47
CA ALA A 164 7.68 -11.91 -0.40
C ALA A 164 6.23 -11.89 -0.89
N ARG A 165 5.97 -11.27 -2.06
CA ARG A 165 4.66 -11.30 -2.72
C ARG A 165 4.23 -12.73 -3.05
N GLN A 166 5.17 -13.57 -3.50
CA GLN A 166 4.88 -14.98 -3.75
C GLN A 166 4.45 -15.71 -2.47
N GLN A 167 5.12 -15.50 -1.33
CA GLN A 167 4.73 -16.11 -0.05
C GLN A 167 3.37 -15.62 0.45
N LEU A 168 3.07 -14.33 0.28
CA LEU A 168 1.74 -13.78 0.61
C LEU A 168 0.65 -14.48 -0.21
N ARG A 169 0.87 -14.62 -1.52
CA ARG A 169 -0.04 -15.28 -2.46
C ARG A 169 -0.21 -16.78 -2.18
N GLU A 170 0.88 -17.51 -1.97
CA GLU A 170 0.84 -18.95 -1.68
C GLU A 170 0.25 -19.26 -0.30
N GLY A 171 0.43 -18.35 0.66
CA GLY A 171 -0.12 -18.48 2.00
C GLY A 171 -1.64 -18.32 2.07
N ASN A 172 -2.29 -17.81 1.01
CA ASN A 172 -3.71 -17.47 0.97
C ASN A 172 -4.16 -16.74 2.24
N ILE A 173 -3.38 -15.74 2.65
CA ILE A 173 -3.57 -15.04 3.92
C ILE A 173 -4.77 -14.10 3.78
N GLU A 174 -5.76 -14.29 4.66
CA GLU A 174 -6.89 -13.39 4.79
C GLU A 174 -6.47 -12.04 5.37
N LEU A 175 -7.02 -10.95 4.82
CA LEU A 175 -6.85 -9.60 5.36
C LEU A 175 -7.79 -9.41 6.55
N THR A 176 -7.34 -9.86 7.72
CA THR A 176 -8.04 -9.64 8.98
C THR A 176 -7.04 -9.15 10.04
N VAL A 177 -7.53 -8.33 10.97
CA VAL A 177 -6.75 -7.99 12.17
C VAL A 177 -6.80 -9.19 13.12
N PRO A 178 -5.66 -9.80 13.45
CA PRO A 178 -5.63 -10.99 14.30
C PRO A 178 -5.98 -10.63 15.74
N LEU A 179 -6.61 -11.56 16.47
CA LEU A 179 -6.93 -11.41 17.88
C LEU A 179 -6.10 -12.35 18.75
N GLY A 180 -5.92 -11.99 20.02
CA GLY A 180 -5.28 -12.85 21.03
C GLY A 180 -3.83 -13.21 20.67
N ALA A 181 -3.48 -14.50 20.72
CA ALA A 181 -2.11 -14.96 20.47
C ALA A 181 -1.60 -14.61 19.07
N GLY A 182 -2.50 -14.61 18.07
CA GLY A 182 -2.14 -14.26 16.69
C GLY A 182 -1.75 -12.78 16.52
N LEU A 183 -2.19 -11.90 17.42
CA LEU A 183 -1.77 -10.50 17.44
C LEU A 183 -0.31 -10.38 17.88
N GLY A 184 0.04 -11.03 18.99
CA GLY A 184 1.40 -10.99 19.55
C GLY A 184 2.47 -11.52 18.57
N GLU A 185 2.17 -12.59 17.84
CA GLU A 185 3.10 -13.17 16.86
C GLU A 185 3.44 -12.22 15.70
N ARG A 186 2.58 -11.25 15.41
CA ARG A 186 2.75 -10.29 14.29
C ARG A 186 3.16 -8.91 14.75
N LEU A 187 2.76 -8.52 15.96
CA LEU A 187 2.96 -7.18 16.51
C LEU A 187 4.43 -6.77 16.53
N ASP A 188 5.35 -7.67 16.90
CA ASP A 188 6.79 -7.38 16.92
C ASP A 188 7.31 -6.89 15.56
N GLN A 189 6.79 -7.46 14.47
CA GLN A 189 7.21 -7.13 13.12
C GLN A 189 6.54 -5.85 12.63
N VAL A 190 5.28 -5.63 13.02
CA VAL A 190 4.57 -4.37 12.82
C VAL A 190 5.32 -3.21 13.49
N LEU A 191 5.66 -3.34 14.77
CA LEU A 191 6.42 -2.32 15.51
C LEU A 191 7.79 -2.07 14.88
N LYS A 192 8.45 -3.12 14.39
CA LYS A 192 9.72 -2.99 13.66
C LYS A 192 9.55 -2.21 12.36
N VAL A 193 8.47 -2.43 11.61
CA VAL A 193 8.17 -1.65 10.39
C VAL A 193 7.98 -0.17 10.74
N LEU A 194 7.17 0.14 11.76
CA LEU A 194 6.91 1.51 12.20
C LEU A 194 8.18 2.22 12.65
N TYR A 195 9.04 1.52 13.41
CA TYR A 195 10.34 2.01 13.81
C TYR A 195 11.24 2.34 12.61
N LEU A 196 11.31 1.45 11.61
CA LEU A 196 12.11 1.67 10.41
C LEU A 196 11.57 2.81 9.54
N LEU A 197 10.25 2.92 9.41
CA LEU A 197 9.60 4.02 8.71
C LEU A 197 9.91 5.37 9.38
N PHE A 198 9.74 5.45 10.70
CA PHE A 198 10.04 6.65 11.46
C PHE A 198 11.51 7.04 11.34
N ASN A 199 12.43 6.07 11.42
CA ASN A 199 13.85 6.33 11.29
C ASN A 199 14.26 6.82 9.90
N GLU A 200 13.68 6.26 8.84
CA GLU A 200 13.91 6.74 7.48
C GLU A 200 13.39 8.19 7.32
N GLY A 201 12.31 8.55 8.03
CA GLY A 201 11.87 9.94 8.13
C GLY A 201 12.82 10.83 8.93
N TYR A 202 13.23 10.40 10.11
CA TYR A 202 14.02 11.19 11.05
C TYR A 202 15.47 11.43 10.59
N THR A 203 16.05 10.44 9.90
CA THR A 203 17.39 10.54 9.31
C THR A 203 17.29 10.09 7.88
N ALA A 204 16.87 11.01 7.01
CA ALA A 204 16.61 10.72 5.61
C ALA A 204 17.84 10.11 4.95
N SER A 205 17.68 8.91 4.40
CA SER A 205 18.76 8.27 3.67
C SER A 205 19.01 8.96 2.31
N GLU A 206 17.99 9.62 1.77
CA GLU A 206 17.96 10.26 0.44
C GLU A 206 17.20 11.58 0.45
N GLY A 207 17.45 12.38 -0.58
CA GLY A 207 16.81 13.67 -0.78
C GLY A 207 17.69 14.84 -0.36
N SER A 208 17.16 16.04 -0.57
CA SER A 208 17.74 17.30 -0.10
C SER A 208 17.48 17.56 1.38
N ASP A 209 16.42 16.93 1.92
CA ASP A 209 15.97 17.15 3.28
C ASP A 209 16.70 16.20 4.25
N LEU A 210 17.22 16.74 5.36
CA LEU A 210 17.82 15.94 6.42
C LEU A 210 16.76 15.14 7.21
N VAL A 211 15.52 15.64 7.23
CA VAL A 211 14.37 15.06 7.92
C VAL A 211 13.18 15.10 6.97
N ARG A 212 12.60 13.94 6.72
CA ARG A 212 11.40 13.70 5.93
C ARG A 212 10.19 13.55 6.84
N LEU A 213 9.60 14.70 7.16
CA LEU A 213 8.48 14.80 8.11
C LEU A 213 7.24 14.01 7.65
N ASP A 214 7.07 13.82 6.35
CA ASP A 214 6.04 13.00 5.73
C ASP A 214 6.09 11.55 6.24
N LEU A 215 7.28 10.94 6.23
CA LEU A 215 7.45 9.56 6.70
C LEU A 215 7.30 9.45 8.23
N CYS A 216 7.77 10.45 8.98
CA CYS A 216 7.57 10.50 10.43
C CYS A 216 6.08 10.60 10.79
N ALA A 217 5.35 11.48 10.11
CA ALA A 217 3.92 11.66 10.31
C ALA A 217 3.14 10.38 9.98
N GLU A 218 3.49 9.70 8.88
CA GLU A 218 2.86 8.44 8.52
C GLU A 218 3.14 7.33 9.54
N ALA A 219 4.38 7.23 10.06
CA ALA A 219 4.69 6.28 11.12
C ALA A 219 3.89 6.54 12.40
N ILE A 220 3.70 7.81 12.77
CA ILE A 220 2.87 8.20 13.93
C ILE A 220 1.42 7.82 13.68
N ARG A 221 0.85 8.21 12.54
CA ARG A 221 -0.54 7.89 12.16
C ARG A 221 -0.82 6.39 12.20
N LEU A 222 0.07 5.58 11.62
CA LEU A 222 -0.06 4.12 11.64
C LEU A 222 0.08 3.54 13.06
N SER A 223 0.88 4.17 13.92
CA SER A 223 0.99 3.78 15.33
C SER A 223 -0.30 4.11 16.10
N GLU A 224 -0.88 5.29 15.86
CA GLU A 224 -2.17 5.70 16.44
C GLU A 224 -3.30 4.77 16.00
N LEU A 225 -3.32 4.39 14.72
CA LEU A 225 -4.30 3.45 14.17
C LEU A 225 -4.30 2.10 14.92
N ILE A 226 -3.12 1.57 15.26
CA ILE A 226 -3.00 0.32 16.03
C ILE A 226 -3.52 0.50 17.47
N LEU A 227 -3.29 1.67 18.07
CA LEU A 227 -3.75 1.96 19.44
C LEU A 227 -5.26 2.14 19.53
N GLU A 228 -5.87 2.74 18.52
CA GLU A 228 -7.31 2.99 18.45
C GLU A 228 -8.12 1.75 18.08
N ARG A 229 -7.52 0.81 17.34
CA ARG A 229 -8.15 -0.42 16.82
C ARG A 229 -7.35 -1.68 17.25
N PRO A 230 -7.31 -2.02 18.55
CA PRO A 230 -6.53 -3.15 19.06
C PRO A 230 -7.11 -4.53 18.73
#